data_AF-A0A937VKU7-F1
#
_entry.id   AF-A0A937VKU7-F1
#
_cell.length_a   1.000
_cell.length_b   1.000
_cell.length_c   1.000
_cell.angle_alpha   90.00
_cell.angle_beta   90.00
_cell.angle_gamma   90.00
#
_symmetry.space_group_name_H-M   'P 1'
#
loop_
_entity.id
_entity.type
_entity.pdbx_description
1 polymer ?
#
loop_
_entity_poly.entity_id
_entity_poly.type
_entity_poly.pdbx_seq_one_letter_code
_entity_poly.pdbx_strand_id
1 'polypeptide(L)' 'MRLEDLDYHLPPELIAQRPLEPRDAARLLVCRGATPAA' A
#
# COMPACT_ATOMS: atom_id res chain seq x y z
N MET A 1 21.77 -0.34 -1.09
CA MET A 1 20.39 -0.75 -1.41
C MET A 1 20.31 -0.99 -2.90
N ARG A 2 19.87 -2.17 -3.28
CA ARG A 2 19.65 -2.56 -4.68
C ARG A 2 18.17 -2.35 -4.99
N LEU A 3 17.84 -2.14 -6.27
CA LEU A 3 16.45 -1.92 -6.69
C LEU A 3 15.55 -3.11 -6.32
N GLU A 4 16.08 -4.33 -6.48
CA GLU A 4 15.42 -5.59 -6.16
C GLU A 4 15.03 -5.73 -4.68
N ASP A 5 15.67 -5.00 -3.77
CA ASP A 5 15.32 -4.99 -2.35
C ASP A 5 13.93 -4.34 -2.10
N LEU A 6 13.41 -3.60 -3.09
CA LEU A 6 12.15 -2.85 -3.03
C LEU A 6 11.12 -3.34 -4.05
N ASP A 7 11.46 -4.36 -4.84
CA ASP A 7 10.56 -4.88 -5.87
C ASP A 7 9.52 -5.83 -5.26
N TYR A 8 8.27 -5.72 -5.71
CA TYR A 8 7.18 -6.58 -5.24
C TYR A 8 6.16 -6.83 -6.36
N HIS A 9 5.54 -8.01 -6.31
CA HIS A 9 4.52 -8.37 -7.28
C HIS A 9 3.24 -7.53 -7.08
N LEU A 10 2.97 -6.62 -8.02
CA LEU A 10 1.76 -5.80 -8.07
C LEU A 10 0.91 -6.19 -9.30
N PRO A 11 -0.21 -6.90 -9.11
CA PRO A 11 -1.15 -7.16 -10.19
C PRO A 11 -1.66 -5.84 -10.81
N PRO A 12 -1.63 -5.67 -12.14
CA PRO A 12 -2.03 -4.43 -12.82
C PRO A 12 -3.46 -3.96 -12.46
N GLU A 13 -4.36 -4.89 -12.21
CA GLU A 13 -5.76 -4.64 -11.85
C GLU A 13 -5.92 -3.95 -10.49
N LEU A 14 -4.92 -4.02 -9.60
CA LEU A 14 -4.94 -3.33 -8.32
C LEU A 14 -4.53 -1.85 -8.42
N ILE A 15 -4.08 -1.40 -9.60
CA ILE A 15 -3.75 0.00 -9.86
C ILE A 15 -5.04 0.75 -10.22
N ALA A 16 -5.55 1.55 -9.28
CA ALA A 16 -6.75 2.34 -9.50
C ALA A 16 -6.57 3.34 -10.65
N GLN A 17 -7.40 3.21 -11.69
CA GLN A 17 -7.39 4.11 -12.86
C GLN A 17 -8.18 5.40 -12.62
N ARG A 18 -9.06 5.42 -11.61
CA ARG A 18 -9.90 6.55 -11.21
C ARG A 18 -10.15 6.50 -9.69
N PRO A 19 -10.44 7.62 -9.03
CA PRO A 19 -10.81 7.62 -7.62
C PRO A 19 -12.11 6.84 -7.39
N LEU A 20 -12.27 6.31 -6.18
CA LEU A 20 -13.53 5.74 -5.70
C LEU A 20 -14.52 6.86 -5.32
N GLU A 21 -15.82 6.63 -5.56
CA GLU A 21 -16.91 7.50 -5.12
C GLU A 21 -17.87 6.71 -4.19
N PRO A 22 -18.17 7.20 -2.98
CA PRO A 22 -17.64 8.42 -2.37
C PRO A 22 -16.16 8.32 -2.00
N ARG A 23 -15.46 9.46 -1.99
CA ARG A 23 -13.99 9.53 -1.84
C ARG A 23 -13.48 8.93 -0.52
N ASP A 24 -14.26 9.05 0.55
CA ASP A 24 -13.94 8.58 1.90
C ASP A 24 -14.15 7.08 2.09
N ALA A 25 -14.81 6.40 1.15
CA ALA A 25 -14.94 4.94 1.16
C ALA A 25 -13.63 4.21 0.77
N ALA A 26 -12.58 4.95 0.37
CA ALA A 26 -11.28 4.35 0.09
C ALA A 26 -10.66 3.72 1.34
N ARG A 27 -9.97 2.58 1.18
CA ARG A 27 -9.33 1.87 2.31
C ARG A 27 -8.12 2.65 2.82
N LEU A 28 -7.98 2.74 4.15
CA LEU A 28 -6.81 3.30 4.82
C LEU A 28 -5.96 2.18 5.44
N LEU A 29 -4.71 2.05 4.99
CA LEU A 29 -3.74 1.17 5.62
C LEU A 29 -3.13 1.87 6.84
N VAL A 30 -3.34 1.32 8.04
CA VAL A 30 -2.75 1.83 9.29
C VAL A 30 -1.58 0.94 9.69
N CYS A 31 -0.35 1.35 9.35
CA CYS A 31 0.88 0.69 9.77
C CYS A 31 1.51 1.46 10.93
N ARG A 32 1.62 0.84 12.11
CA ARG A 32 2.20 1.47 13.32
C ARG A 32 3.74 1.37 13.41
N GLY A 33 4.40 0.86 12.36
CA GLY A 33 5.83 0.55 12.39
C GLY A 33 6.15 -0.62 13.32
N ALA A 34 7.45 -0.86 13.56
CA ALA A 34 7.87 -1.80 14.59
C ALA A 34 7.69 -1.15 15.97
N THR A 35 6.76 -1.67 16.77
CA THR A 35 6.84 -1.53 18.21
C THR A 35 8.11 -2.26 18.66
N PRO A 36 9.07 -1.61 19.34
CA PRO A 36 10.22 -2.34 19.87
C PRO A 36 9.68 -3.42 20.82
N ALA A 37 10.06 -4.68 20.55
CA ALA A 37 9.78 -5.77 21.47
C ALA A 37 10.53 -5.47 22.78
N ALA A 38 9.78 -5.39 23.88
CA ALA A 38 10.34 -5.26 25.22
C ALA A 38 11.14 -6.52 25.62
#